data_AF-A0A833L884-F1
#
_entry.id   AF-A0A833L884-F1
#
_cell.length_a   1.000
_cell.length_b   1.000
_cell.length_c   1.000
_cell.angle_alpha   90.00
_cell.angle_beta   90.00
_cell.angle_gamma   90.00
#
_symmetry.space_group_name_H-M   'P 1'
#
loop_
_entity.id
_entity.type
_entity.pdbx_description
1 polymer ?
#
loop_
_entity_poly.entity_id
_entity_poly.type
_entity_poly.pdbx_seq_one_letter_code
_entity_poly.pdbx_strand_id
1 'polypeptide(L)'
;MSAIATLARTSSAQHTPVAISGLSYAPYASLFSLTDAELEARGMRRYFAPENPAIGYPCRVSLAFAKPGEELLLVNYRHLDKPGTPYRSEGPIFIRRNAVAFAKADAYPEIIMQREMSVRAYDAAGFMLEGELAEKEGLKALVDTWFARADVAHVDIHSARRGCFFCRIERA
;
A
#
# COMPACT_ATOMS: atom_id res chain seq x y z
N MET A 1 16.26 51.42 -19.27
CA MET A 1 15.07 50.63 -19.67
C MET A 1 14.98 49.46 -18.70
N SER A 2 14.02 49.55 -17.77
CA SER A 2 13.89 48.66 -16.62
C SER A 2 13.34 47.30 -17.02
N ALA A 3 13.84 46.27 -16.35
CA ALA A 3 13.51 44.86 -16.52
C ALA A 3 12.06 44.54 -16.13
N ILE A 4 11.45 43.56 -16.80
CA ILE A 4 10.34 42.78 -16.25
C ILE A 4 10.69 41.30 -16.45
N ALA A 5 11.28 40.72 -15.40
CA ALA A 5 11.36 39.29 -15.23
C ALA A 5 9.95 38.76 -14.95
N THR A 6 9.45 37.88 -15.82
CA THR A 6 8.20 37.16 -15.59
C THR A 6 8.45 36.09 -14.54
N LEU A 7 8.01 36.34 -13.31
CA LEU A 7 7.99 35.36 -12.23
C LEU A 7 6.96 34.28 -12.57
N ALA A 8 7.44 33.10 -12.95
CA ALA A 8 6.64 31.88 -12.94
C ALA A 8 6.18 31.64 -11.49
N ARG A 9 4.87 31.69 -11.26
CA ARG A 9 4.26 31.29 -9.99
C ARG A 9 4.42 29.79 -9.86
N THR A 10 5.40 29.34 -9.09
CA THR A 10 5.38 28.03 -8.48
C THR A 10 4.18 27.99 -7.54
N SER A 11 3.08 27.42 -8.02
CA SER A 11 1.98 26.99 -7.14
C SER A 11 2.59 26.00 -6.16
N SER A 12 2.72 26.39 -4.89
CA SER A 12 2.98 25.41 -3.84
C SER A 12 1.83 24.41 -3.91
N ALA A 13 2.10 23.17 -4.34
CA ALA A 13 1.10 22.12 -4.27
C ALA A 13 0.59 22.07 -2.82
N GLN A 14 -0.69 22.38 -2.63
CA GLN A 14 -1.31 22.28 -1.32
C GLN A 14 -1.37 20.79 -0.98
N HIS A 15 -0.72 20.39 0.11
CA HIS A 15 -0.81 19.05 0.65
C HIS A 15 -2.28 18.73 0.91
N THR A 16 -2.82 17.70 0.27
CA THR A 16 -4.16 17.20 0.54
C THR A 16 -4.06 16.28 1.75
N PRO A 17 -4.79 16.54 2.85
CA PRO A 17 -4.79 15.63 3.99
C PRO A 17 -5.24 14.23 3.56
N VAL A 18 -4.42 13.23 3.86
CA VAL A 18 -4.71 11.83 3.52
C VAL A 18 -4.90 10.98 4.75
N ALA A 19 -5.45 9.80 4.50
CA ALA A 19 -5.73 8.77 5.47
C ALA A 19 -5.09 7.46 5.00
N ILE A 20 -4.06 7.01 5.71
CA ILE A 20 -3.37 5.73 5.42
C ILE A 20 -3.48 4.85 6.65
N SER A 21 -3.92 3.60 6.47
CA SER A 21 -4.00 2.62 7.54
C SER A 21 -3.51 1.25 7.08
N GLY A 22 -3.02 0.45 8.02
CA GLY A 22 -2.74 -0.96 7.76
C GLY A 22 -4.00 -1.80 7.82
N LEU A 23 -3.93 -3.03 7.30
CA LEU A 23 -5.04 -3.98 7.37
C LEU A 23 -5.36 -4.38 8.82
N SER A 24 -6.62 -4.73 9.08
CA SER A 24 -7.01 -5.32 10.36
C SER A 24 -6.31 -6.66 10.57
N TYR A 25 -5.75 -6.89 11.76
CA TYR A 25 -5.12 -8.15 12.12
C TYR A 25 -6.14 -9.27 12.38
N ALA A 26 -7.32 -8.92 12.89
CA ALA A 26 -8.29 -9.88 13.44
C ALA A 26 -8.65 -11.04 12.49
N PRO A 27 -8.87 -10.84 11.18
CA PRO A 27 -9.17 -11.94 10.25
C PRO A 27 -8.06 -12.98 10.10
N TYR A 28 -6.81 -12.61 10.43
CA TYR A 28 -5.63 -13.46 10.25
C TYR A 28 -5.19 -14.14 11.55
N ALA A 29 -5.67 -13.67 12.71
CA ALA A 29 -5.17 -14.10 14.01
C ALA A 29 -5.28 -15.62 14.22
N SER A 30 -6.40 -16.23 13.85
CA SER A 30 -6.63 -17.67 14.01
C SER A 30 -5.83 -18.53 13.03
N LEU A 31 -5.40 -17.97 11.89
CA LEU A 31 -4.62 -18.70 10.88
C LEU A 31 -3.25 -19.12 11.43
N PHE A 32 -2.71 -18.36 12.37
CA PHE A 32 -1.44 -18.65 13.01
C PHE A 32 -1.46 -19.89 13.92
N SER A 33 -2.64 -20.41 14.27
CA SER A 33 -2.79 -21.66 15.03
C SER A 33 -2.83 -22.91 14.15
N LEU A 34 -2.89 -22.74 12.82
CA LEU A 34 -2.97 -23.86 11.88
C LEU A 34 -1.61 -24.51 11.67
N THR A 35 -1.63 -25.81 11.37
CA THR A 35 -0.46 -26.54 10.88
C THR A 35 -0.08 -26.09 9.47
N ASP A 36 1.15 -26.38 9.03
CA ASP A 36 1.58 -26.05 7.66
C ASP A 36 0.72 -26.75 6.59
N ALA A 37 0.28 -27.99 6.85
CA ALA A 37 -0.61 -28.72 5.94
C ALA A 37 -1.99 -28.07 5.81
N GLU A 38 -2.56 -27.58 6.93
CA GLU A 38 -3.83 -26.85 6.92
C GLU A 38 -3.72 -25.47 6.24
N LEU A 39 -2.57 -24.80 6.37
CA LEU A 39 -2.28 -23.56 5.65
C LEU A 39 -2.17 -23.82 4.14
N GLU A 40 -1.42 -24.85 3.75
CA GLU A 40 -1.24 -25.23 2.34
C GLU A 40 -2.56 -25.62 1.69
N ALA A 41 -3.42 -26.38 2.38
CA ALA A 41 -4.76 -26.72 1.91
C ALA A 41 -5.64 -25.49 1.63
N ARG A 42 -5.29 -24.32 2.18
CA ARG A 42 -5.96 -23.03 1.96
C ARG A 42 -5.18 -22.09 1.04
N GLY A 43 -4.11 -22.57 0.39
CA GLY A 43 -3.25 -21.76 -0.47
C GLY A 43 -2.38 -20.75 0.29
N MET A 44 -2.10 -21.00 1.56
CA MET A 44 -1.30 -20.15 2.44
C MET A 44 0.04 -20.81 2.76
N ARG A 45 1.02 -20.01 3.17
CA ARG A 45 2.35 -20.51 3.55
C ARG A 45 2.85 -19.80 4.80
N ARG A 46 3.44 -20.56 5.72
CA ARG A 46 4.19 -20.02 6.87
C ARG A 46 5.62 -19.68 6.43
N TYR A 47 6.12 -18.55 6.92
CA TYR A 47 7.49 -18.10 6.72
C TYR A 47 8.09 -17.61 8.04
N PHE A 48 9.41 -17.67 8.13
CA PHE A 48 10.19 -16.98 9.15
C PHE A 48 11.13 -16.01 8.45
N ALA A 49 11.15 -14.76 8.89
CA ALA A 49 12.04 -13.77 8.31
C ALA A 49 13.52 -14.17 8.54
N PRO A 50 14.35 -14.23 7.50
CA PRO A 50 15.75 -14.61 7.63
C PRO A 50 16.59 -13.49 8.28
N GLU A 51 17.79 -13.83 8.78
CA GLU A 51 18.71 -12.86 9.40
C GLU A 51 19.18 -11.76 8.43
N ASN A 52 19.47 -12.12 7.19
CA ASN A 52 19.85 -11.18 6.14
C ASN A 52 18.89 -11.31 4.94
N PRO A 53 17.78 -10.55 4.93
CA PRO A 53 16.81 -10.66 3.85
C PRO A 53 17.33 -9.98 2.57
N ALA A 54 17.73 -10.78 1.58
CA ALA A 54 17.86 -10.30 0.19
C ALA A 54 16.52 -9.83 -0.39
N ILE A 55 15.40 -10.30 0.17
CA ILE A 55 14.03 -9.91 -0.17
C ILE A 55 13.36 -9.42 1.11
N GLY A 56 12.81 -8.20 1.10
CA GLY A 56 12.05 -7.68 2.23
C GLY A 56 10.75 -8.47 2.48
N TYR A 57 10.35 -8.58 3.75
CA TYR A 57 9.10 -9.21 4.20
C TYR A 57 8.10 -8.15 4.73
N PRO A 58 7.43 -7.40 3.84
CA PRO A 58 6.56 -6.28 4.23
C PRO A 58 5.22 -6.75 4.78
N CYS A 59 4.95 -6.45 6.05
CA CYS A 59 3.68 -6.76 6.70
C CYS A 59 2.61 -5.75 6.32
N ARG A 60 1.43 -6.21 5.87
CA ARG A 60 0.32 -5.34 5.46
C ARG A 60 -0.53 -4.82 6.62
N VAL A 61 -0.41 -5.43 7.79
CA VAL A 61 -1.07 -4.96 9.01
C VAL A 61 -0.28 -3.80 9.62
N SER A 62 1.02 -3.98 9.84
CA SER A 62 1.84 -2.95 10.52
C SER A 62 2.48 -1.93 9.58
N LEU A 63 2.43 -2.16 8.26
CA LEU A 63 3.15 -1.38 7.24
C LEU A 63 4.64 -1.21 7.57
N ALA A 64 5.24 -2.28 8.07
CA ALA A 64 6.66 -2.37 8.41
C ALA A 64 7.24 -3.73 7.97
N PHE A 65 8.55 -3.79 7.75
CA PHE A 65 9.23 -5.06 7.49
C PHE A 65 9.23 -5.96 8.73
N ALA A 66 9.19 -7.26 8.53
CA ALA A 66 9.50 -8.21 9.60
C ALA A 66 10.99 -8.15 9.97
N LYS A 67 11.26 -8.31 11.26
CA LYS A 67 12.58 -8.49 11.84
C LYS A 67 12.99 -9.97 11.74
N PRO A 68 14.30 -10.28 11.72
CA PRO A 68 14.78 -11.66 11.74
C PRO A 68 14.10 -12.54 12.79
N GLY A 69 13.76 -13.77 12.40
CA GLY A 69 13.12 -14.76 13.25
C GLY A 69 11.61 -14.56 13.45
N GLU A 70 11.03 -13.43 13.05
CA GLU A 70 9.58 -13.24 13.18
C GLU A 70 8.81 -14.17 12.25
N GLU A 71 7.73 -14.76 12.77
CA GLU A 71 6.81 -15.60 12.01
C GLU A 71 5.83 -14.76 11.18
N LEU A 72 5.64 -15.17 9.93
CA LEU A 72 4.70 -14.59 8.99
C LEU A 72 3.81 -15.65 8.35
N LEU A 73 2.65 -15.23 7.89
CA LEU A 73 1.86 -15.93 6.89
C LEU A 73 1.87 -15.16 5.57
N LEU A 74 2.09 -15.87 4.48
CA LEU A 74 1.81 -15.41 3.12
C LEU A 74 0.40 -15.89 2.76
N VAL A 75 -0.51 -14.93 2.55
CA VAL A 75 -1.92 -15.19 2.28
C VAL A 75 -2.36 -14.43 1.03
N ASN A 76 -3.41 -14.90 0.35
CA ASN A 76 -4.03 -14.14 -0.73
C ASN A 76 -4.98 -13.07 -0.14
N TYR A 77 -4.90 -11.84 -0.64
CA TYR A 77 -5.76 -10.73 -0.23
C TYR A 77 -6.37 -10.02 -1.44
N ARG A 78 -7.69 -9.91 -1.42
CA ARG A 78 -8.47 -9.19 -2.42
C ARG A 78 -8.69 -7.76 -1.98
N HIS A 79 -7.97 -6.84 -2.62
CA HIS A 79 -8.01 -5.40 -2.31
C HIS A 79 -9.03 -4.65 -3.17
N LEU A 80 -9.42 -5.22 -4.32
CA LEU A 80 -10.49 -4.73 -5.18
C LEU A 80 -11.54 -5.80 -5.36
N ASP A 81 -12.72 -5.56 -4.79
CA ASP A 81 -13.86 -6.49 -4.84
C ASP A 81 -15.21 -5.81 -5.11
N LYS A 82 -15.20 -4.67 -5.82
CA LYS A 82 -16.47 -4.01 -6.13
C LYS A 82 -17.23 -4.78 -7.22
N PRO A 83 -18.52 -5.11 -7.06
CA PRO A 83 -19.30 -5.78 -8.10
C PRO A 83 -19.32 -4.98 -9.41
N GLY A 84 -19.15 -5.67 -10.54
CA GLY A 84 -19.24 -5.08 -11.88
C GLY A 84 -17.99 -4.36 -12.37
N THR A 85 -16.95 -4.17 -11.54
CA THR A 85 -15.67 -3.64 -12.03
C THR A 85 -14.86 -4.72 -12.77
N PRO A 86 -14.26 -4.42 -13.94
CA PRO A 86 -13.30 -5.30 -14.57
C PRO A 86 -11.94 -5.34 -13.83
N TYR A 87 -11.70 -4.43 -12.87
CA TYR A 87 -10.44 -4.32 -12.13
C TYR A 87 -10.41 -5.13 -10.83
N ARG A 88 -11.30 -6.12 -10.66
CA ARG A 88 -11.27 -7.01 -9.51
C ARG A 88 -9.87 -7.63 -9.39
N SER A 89 -9.24 -7.53 -8.22
CA SER A 89 -7.84 -7.89 -8.08
C SER A 89 -7.50 -8.40 -6.68
N GLU A 90 -6.67 -9.43 -6.65
CA GLU A 90 -6.16 -10.07 -5.44
C GLU A 90 -4.72 -10.55 -5.65
N GLY A 91 -3.98 -10.69 -4.55
CA GLY A 91 -2.59 -11.11 -4.63
C GLY A 91 -1.98 -11.43 -3.28
N PRO A 92 -0.75 -11.98 -3.28
CA PRO A 92 -0.12 -12.45 -2.06
C PRO A 92 0.37 -11.27 -1.20
N ILE A 93 0.06 -11.32 0.10
CA ILE A 93 0.51 -10.37 1.11
C ILE A 93 1.11 -11.11 2.30
N PHE A 94 2.09 -10.51 2.95
CA PHE A 94 2.60 -11.00 4.23
C PHE A 94 1.84 -10.35 5.39
N ILE A 95 1.52 -11.18 6.38
CA ILE A 95 1.01 -10.79 7.70
C ILE A 95 1.99 -11.33 8.75
N ARG A 96 2.44 -10.49 9.67
CA ARG A 96 3.28 -10.91 10.81
C ARG A 96 2.39 -11.39 11.96
N ARG A 97 2.86 -12.39 12.71
CA ARG A 97 2.20 -12.81 13.96
C ARG A 97 2.12 -11.62 14.93
N ASN A 98 0.97 -11.43 15.55
CA ASN A 98 0.70 -10.38 16.55
C ASN A 98 1.02 -8.96 16.05
N ALA A 99 0.91 -8.72 14.74
CA ALA A 99 1.14 -7.39 14.19
C ALA A 99 0.12 -6.39 14.76
N VAL A 100 0.62 -5.26 15.26
CA VAL A 100 -0.20 -4.10 15.58
C VAL A 100 -0.47 -3.34 14.29
N ALA A 101 -1.74 -3.04 14.03
CA ALA A 101 -2.13 -2.32 12.82
C ALA A 101 -1.52 -0.92 12.82
N PHE A 102 -1.00 -0.49 11.65
CA PHE A 102 -0.61 0.90 11.45
C PHE A 102 -1.86 1.78 11.60
N ALA A 103 -1.83 2.68 12.57
CA ALA A 103 -2.96 3.55 12.89
C ALA A 103 -3.28 4.47 11.71
N LYS A 104 -4.57 4.73 11.49
CA LYS A 104 -5.02 5.66 10.45
C LYS A 104 -4.43 7.05 10.72
N ALA A 105 -3.60 7.54 9.80
CA ALA A 105 -2.91 8.82 9.95
C ALA A 105 -2.67 9.50 8.60
N ASP A 106 -2.50 10.83 8.63
CA ASP A 106 -1.94 11.62 7.53
C ASP A 106 -0.41 11.52 7.52
N ALA A 107 0.07 10.28 7.40
CA ALA A 107 1.48 9.96 7.45
C ALA A 107 1.79 8.77 6.53
N TYR A 108 2.71 8.99 5.58
CA TYR A 108 3.19 7.95 4.69
C TYR A 108 4.15 7.04 5.46
N PRO A 109 3.85 5.73 5.60
CA PRO A 109 4.72 4.80 6.32
C PRO A 109 6.06 4.65 5.60
N GLU A 110 7.14 4.53 6.36
CA GLU A 110 8.51 4.47 5.83
C GLU A 110 8.67 3.39 4.74
N ILE A 111 7.98 2.26 4.89
CA ILE A 111 8.08 1.10 4.00
C ILE A 111 7.73 1.40 2.53
N ILE A 112 6.82 2.36 2.28
CA ILE A 112 6.43 2.78 0.92
C ILE A 112 7.22 3.98 0.42
N MET A 113 8.02 4.62 1.29
CA MET A 113 8.84 5.80 0.97
C MET A 113 10.29 5.44 0.63
N GLN A 114 10.74 4.23 0.96
CA GLN A 114 12.12 3.79 0.78
C GLN A 114 12.48 3.34 -0.65
N ARG A 115 11.51 3.22 -1.56
CA ARG A 115 11.71 2.65 -2.91
C ARG A 115 10.60 3.10 -3.87
N GLU A 116 10.83 2.86 -5.15
CA GLU A 116 9.80 2.99 -6.18
C GLU A 116 8.62 2.02 -5.95
N MET A 117 7.42 2.58 -6.06
CA MET A 117 6.14 1.91 -5.87
C MET A 117 5.28 2.04 -7.13
N SER A 118 4.44 1.04 -7.38
CA SER A 118 3.36 1.16 -8.37
C SER A 118 2.15 1.78 -7.67
N VAL A 119 1.71 2.92 -8.19
CA VAL A 119 0.67 3.77 -7.61
C VAL A 119 -0.51 3.74 -8.57
N ARG A 120 -1.73 3.51 -8.08
CA ARG A 120 -2.92 3.33 -8.92
C ARG A 120 -4.09 4.10 -8.34
N ALA A 121 -4.68 5.02 -9.11
CA ALA A 121 -5.88 5.75 -8.71
C ALA A 121 -7.13 5.00 -9.20
N TYR A 122 -8.13 4.91 -8.34
CA TYR A 122 -9.42 4.31 -8.68
C TYR A 122 -10.57 5.26 -8.39
N ASP A 123 -11.60 5.19 -9.22
CA ASP A 123 -12.86 5.86 -8.97
C ASP A 123 -13.73 5.10 -7.95
N ALA A 124 -14.88 5.68 -7.63
CA ALA A 124 -15.82 5.05 -6.71
C ALA A 124 -16.40 3.75 -7.27
N ALA A 125 -16.52 3.58 -8.60
CA ALA A 125 -16.99 2.37 -9.27
C ALA A 125 -15.93 1.25 -9.31
N GLY A 126 -14.71 1.53 -8.86
CA GLY A 126 -13.59 0.60 -8.86
C GLY A 126 -12.90 0.50 -10.22
N PHE A 127 -13.08 1.47 -11.11
CA PHE A 127 -12.30 1.60 -12.34
C PHE A 127 -10.97 2.28 -12.05
N MET A 128 -9.89 1.75 -12.61
CA MET A 128 -8.60 2.41 -12.54
C MET A 128 -8.63 3.63 -13.47
N LEU A 129 -8.38 4.81 -12.90
CA LEU A 129 -8.31 6.07 -13.65
C LEU A 129 -6.90 6.36 -14.12
N GLU A 130 -5.91 6.08 -13.27
CA GLU A 130 -4.50 6.39 -13.52
C GLU A 130 -3.60 5.30 -12.91
N GLY A 131 -2.39 5.15 -13.44
CA GLY A 131 -1.38 4.25 -12.92
C GLY A 131 0.02 4.72 -13.26
N GLU A 132 0.89 4.83 -12.25
CA GLU A 132 2.25 5.36 -12.40
C GLU A 132 3.25 4.65 -11.48
N LEU A 133 4.54 4.85 -11.76
CA LEU A 133 5.62 4.52 -10.84
C LEU A 133 6.08 5.79 -10.14
N ALA A 134 6.24 5.75 -8.81
CA ALA A 134 6.72 6.88 -8.04
C ALA A 134 7.53 6.46 -6.82
N GLU A 135 8.45 7.33 -6.39
CA GLU A 135 9.20 7.18 -5.17
C GLU A 135 9.23 8.49 -4.37
N LYS A 136 9.44 8.37 -3.05
CA LYS A 136 9.73 9.47 -2.13
C LYS A 136 8.78 10.68 -2.29
N GLU A 137 9.30 11.88 -2.50
CA GLU A 137 8.52 13.10 -2.65
C GLU A 137 7.63 13.08 -3.89
N GLY A 138 8.04 12.37 -4.95
CA GLY A 138 7.24 12.18 -6.16
C GLY A 138 5.94 11.42 -5.88
N LEU A 139 5.96 10.45 -4.96
CA LEU A 139 4.76 9.74 -4.53
C LEU A 139 3.74 10.69 -3.88
N LYS A 140 4.19 11.58 -2.98
CA LYS A 140 3.30 12.54 -2.31
C LYS A 140 2.70 13.52 -3.30
N ALA A 141 3.54 14.11 -4.15
CA ALA A 141 3.09 15.05 -5.17
C ALA A 141 2.10 14.42 -6.17
N LEU A 142 2.32 13.16 -6.53
CA LEU A 142 1.40 12.41 -7.40
C LEU A 142 0.04 12.20 -6.73
N VAL A 143 0.03 11.80 -5.45
CA VAL A 143 -1.20 11.62 -4.68
C VAL A 143 -1.96 12.95 -4.52
N ASP A 144 -1.28 14.05 -4.21
CA ASP A 144 -1.90 15.38 -4.15
C ASP A 144 -2.53 15.77 -5.49
N THR A 145 -1.81 15.54 -6.60
CA THR A 145 -2.28 15.83 -7.95
C THR A 145 -3.53 15.03 -8.30
N TRP A 146 -3.54 13.74 -7.97
CA TRP A 146 -4.71 12.88 -8.23
C TRP A 146 -5.88 13.23 -7.31
N PHE A 147 -5.65 13.53 -6.04
CA PHE A 147 -6.73 13.88 -5.13
C PHE A 147 -7.32 15.27 -5.33
N ALA A 148 -6.66 16.15 -6.08
CA ALA A 148 -7.27 17.38 -6.60
C ALA A 148 -8.46 17.10 -7.55
N ARG A 149 -8.57 15.88 -8.10
CA ARG A 149 -9.70 15.46 -8.94
C ARG A 149 -10.78 14.77 -8.11
N ALA A 150 -12.02 15.22 -8.24
CA ALA A 150 -13.14 14.68 -7.45
C ALA A 150 -13.56 13.24 -7.83
N ASP A 151 -13.17 12.76 -9.02
CA ASP A 151 -13.49 11.42 -9.52
C ASP A 151 -12.61 10.31 -8.91
N VAL A 152 -11.41 10.65 -8.43
CA VAL A 152 -10.52 9.72 -7.72
C VAL A 152 -11.09 9.45 -6.33
N ALA A 153 -11.52 8.22 -6.04
CA ALA A 153 -12.03 7.83 -4.74
C ALA A 153 -10.91 7.40 -3.77
N HIS A 154 -9.91 6.67 -4.27
CA HIS A 154 -8.76 6.23 -3.48
C HIS A 154 -7.56 5.94 -4.36
N VAL A 155 -6.39 5.81 -3.74
CA VAL A 155 -5.14 5.42 -4.39
C VAL A 155 -4.59 4.17 -3.71
N ASP A 156 -4.35 3.10 -4.46
CA ASP A 156 -3.68 1.91 -3.94
C ASP A 156 -2.19 1.92 -4.27
N ILE A 157 -1.40 1.53 -3.28
CA ILE A 157 0.04 1.39 -3.38
C ILE A 157 0.40 -0.08 -3.51
N HIS A 158 1.26 -0.39 -4.46
CA HIS A 158 1.71 -1.73 -4.79
C HIS A 158 3.24 -1.81 -4.87
N SER A 159 3.79 -3.00 -4.65
CA SER A 159 5.18 -3.28 -5.00
C SER A 159 5.38 -3.00 -6.50
N ALA A 160 6.34 -2.15 -6.86
CA ALA A 160 6.62 -1.86 -8.27
C ALA A 160 6.94 -3.13 -9.08
N ARG A 161 7.80 -4.00 -8.54
CA ARG A 161 8.25 -5.22 -9.25
C ARG A 161 7.29 -6.40 -9.17
N ARG A 162 6.67 -6.63 -8.00
CA ARG A 162 5.84 -7.82 -7.77
C ARG A 162 4.34 -7.55 -7.93
N GLY A 163 3.91 -6.29 -8.00
CA GLY A 163 2.50 -5.91 -8.11
C GLY A 163 1.65 -6.16 -6.86
N CYS A 164 2.21 -6.75 -5.79
CA CYS A 164 1.47 -7.03 -4.57
C CYS A 164 1.01 -5.74 -3.88
N PHE A 165 -0.25 -5.69 -3.44
CA PHE A 165 -0.82 -4.61 -2.63
C PHE A 165 0.02 -4.34 -1.37
N PHE A 166 0.14 -3.07 -0.99
CA PHE A 166 0.75 -2.58 0.26
C PHE A 166 -0.30 -1.95 1.16
N CYS A 167 -0.90 -0.84 0.71
CA CYS A 167 -1.88 -0.09 1.47
C CYS A 167 -2.74 0.76 0.52
N ARG A 168 -3.87 1.21 1.05
CA ARG A 168 -4.76 2.19 0.41
C ARG A 168 -4.55 3.54 1.06
N ILE A 169 -4.56 4.57 0.23
CA ILE A 169 -4.58 5.97 0.62
C ILE A 169 -5.96 6.51 0.25
N GLU A 170 -6.60 7.16 1.20
CA GLU A 170 -7.90 7.84 1.04
C GLU A 170 -7.72 9.31 1.41
N ARG A 171 -8.69 10.17 1.06
CA ARG A 171 -8.77 11.51 1.67
C ARG A 171 -9.13 11.37 3.15
N ALA A 172 -8.56 12.23 4.00
CA ALA A 172 -8.81 12.23 5.44
C ALA A 172 -10.26 12.56 5.80
#